data_AF-A5UR43-F1
#
_entry.id   AF-A5UR43-F1
#
_cell.length_a   1.000
_cell.length_b   1.000
_cell.length_c   1.000
_cell.angle_alpha   90.00
_cell.angle_beta   90.00
_cell.angle_gamma   90.00
#
_symmetry.space_group_name_H-M   'P 1'
#
loop_
_entity.id
_entity.type
_entity.pdbx_description
1 polymer ?
#
loop_
_entity_poly.entity_id
_entity_poly.type
_entity_poly.pdbx_seq_one_letter_code
_entity_poly.pdbx_strand_id
1 'polypeptide(L)'
;MTQEQTSSQKVDTGPLPPLPPLPEPPPPRRRAPQWNVIALGAVALVVTGLAIWWLTRPPDPMSDPRPVQVVQNFVAALEARDVSRMLSYIEPTDIKRQISPELRSYMEYITDLQFDDETYTLLDNNGSIAHVRLTGTVRYTVDYGTVYSGERPFDTVFELVLLEGAWYLRSLQLPATEQQ
;
A
#
# COMPACT_ATOMS: atom_id res chain seq x y z
N MET A 1 126.16 36.40 13.44
CA MET A 1 126.28 34.93 13.54
C MET A 1 125.59 34.53 14.84
N THR A 2 124.28 34.34 14.77
CA THR A 2 123.53 33.07 14.56
C THR A 2 123.22 32.42 15.91
N GLN A 3 121.97 32.57 16.34
CA GLN A 3 121.37 31.96 17.52
C GLN A 3 121.05 30.49 17.28
N GLU A 4 121.32 29.66 18.29
CA GLU A 4 120.75 28.33 18.46
C GLU A 4 119.24 28.44 18.76
N GLN A 5 118.45 27.49 18.25
CA GLN A 5 117.34 26.93 19.01
C GLN A 5 116.95 25.53 18.51
N THR A 6 116.87 24.64 19.49
CA THR A 6 116.78 23.18 19.45
C THR A 6 115.39 22.70 19.01
N SER A 7 115.33 21.76 18.07
CA SER A 7 114.08 21.09 17.66
C SER A 7 113.87 19.79 18.41
N SER A 8 112.67 19.58 18.96
CA SER A 8 112.23 18.32 19.55
C SER A 8 110.96 17.82 18.88
N GLN A 9 111.02 16.53 18.49
CA GLN A 9 109.95 15.55 18.39
C GLN A 9 108.99 15.54 17.17
N LYS A 10 108.91 14.35 16.55
CA LYS A 10 108.11 13.94 15.39
C LYS A 10 107.09 12.88 15.86
N VAL A 11 105.83 12.98 15.41
CA VAL A 11 105.03 12.00 14.65
C VAL A 11 103.60 12.55 14.58
N ASP A 12 103.21 12.91 13.36
CA ASP A 12 101.97 13.60 13.00
C ASP A 12 100.88 12.54 12.71
N THR A 13 99.83 12.47 13.53
CA THR A 13 98.62 11.70 13.25
C THR A 13 97.66 12.56 12.42
N GLY A 14 97.78 12.46 11.09
CA GLY A 14 96.93 13.16 10.13
C GLY A 14 95.46 12.72 10.15
N PRO A 15 94.55 13.54 9.59
CA PRO A 15 93.11 13.45 9.81
C PRO A 15 92.41 12.31 9.06
N LEU A 16 91.33 11.79 9.67
CA LEU A 16 90.46 10.70 9.20
C LEU A 16 89.85 10.98 7.79
N PRO A 17 89.69 9.96 6.93
CA PRO A 17 89.02 10.10 5.65
C PRO A 17 87.51 10.35 5.81
N PRO A 18 86.88 11.14 4.92
CA PRO A 18 85.45 11.44 4.99
C PRO A 18 84.58 10.21 4.64
N LEU A 19 83.50 10.01 5.40
CA LEU A 19 82.50 8.94 5.21
C LEU A 19 81.69 9.15 3.90
N PRO A 20 81.28 8.08 3.21
CA PRO A 20 80.41 8.18 2.04
C PRO A 20 78.99 8.64 2.43
N PRO A 21 78.30 9.39 1.55
CA PRO A 21 76.94 9.88 1.84
C PRO A 21 75.91 8.73 1.88
N LEU A 22 74.98 8.80 2.83
CA LEU A 22 73.88 7.84 2.96
C LEU A 22 72.88 7.95 1.79
N PRO A 23 72.27 6.83 1.35
CA PRO A 23 71.17 6.86 0.39
C PRO A 23 69.95 7.63 0.94
N GLU A 24 69.35 8.48 0.11
CA GLU A 24 68.10 9.18 0.46
C GLU A 24 66.93 8.20 0.68
N PRO A 25 66.04 8.49 1.65
CA PRO A 25 64.85 7.66 1.87
C PRO A 25 63.84 7.84 0.72
N PRO A 26 63.09 6.77 0.35
CA PRO A 26 62.07 6.88 -0.69
C PRO A 26 60.91 7.80 -0.26
N PRO A 27 60.22 8.46 -1.21
CA PRO A 27 59.13 9.37 -0.88
C PRO A 27 57.95 8.63 -0.25
N PRO A 28 57.19 9.28 0.66
CA PRO A 28 56.04 8.67 1.30
C PRO A 28 54.94 8.37 0.27
N ARG A 29 54.53 7.11 0.15
CA ARG A 29 53.33 6.72 -0.60
C ARG A 29 52.12 7.38 0.06
N ARG A 30 51.47 8.33 -0.64
CA ARG A 30 50.14 8.84 -0.27
C ARG A 30 49.15 7.68 -0.28
N ARG A 31 48.78 7.17 0.90
CA ARG A 31 47.59 6.33 1.04
C ARG A 31 46.37 7.24 0.84
N ALA A 32 45.68 7.08 -0.30
CA ALA A 32 44.35 7.65 -0.45
C ALA A 32 43.44 7.06 0.64
N PRO A 33 42.65 7.89 1.35
CA PRO A 33 41.82 7.42 2.44
C PRO A 33 40.69 6.55 1.88
N GLN A 34 40.65 5.28 2.30
CA GLN A 34 39.63 4.28 1.93
C GLN A 34 38.21 4.61 2.47
N TRP A 35 38.02 5.76 3.10
CA TRP A 35 36.76 6.18 3.72
C TRP A 35 35.61 6.39 2.72
N ASN A 36 35.91 6.72 1.46
CA ASN A 36 34.86 6.95 0.45
C ASN A 36 34.16 5.66 -0.01
N VAL A 37 34.76 4.47 0.21
CA VAL A 37 34.16 3.19 -0.21
C VAL A 37 33.11 2.70 0.81
N ILE A 38 33.29 3.01 2.10
CA ILE A 38 32.36 2.61 3.16
C ILE A 38 31.07 3.43 3.08
N ALA A 39 31.17 4.74 2.77
CA ALA A 39 30.01 5.61 2.62
C ALA A 39 29.08 5.21 1.45
N LEU A 40 29.65 4.77 0.32
CA LEU A 40 28.89 4.30 -0.85
C LEU A 40 28.14 2.97 -0.58
N GLY A 41 28.76 2.04 0.16
CA GLY A 41 28.12 0.79 0.55
C GLY A 41 26.94 0.98 1.51
N ALA A 42 27.06 1.91 2.46
CA ALA A 42 26.00 2.23 3.41
C ALA A 42 24.79 2.88 2.73
N VAL A 43 25.02 3.83 1.80
CA VAL A 43 23.93 4.46 1.04
C VAL A 43 23.21 3.44 0.15
N ALA A 44 23.96 2.56 -0.52
CA ALA A 44 23.36 1.50 -1.32
C ALA A 44 22.46 0.60 -0.48
N LEU A 45 22.91 0.14 0.70
CA LEU A 45 22.08 -0.70 1.60
C LEU A 45 20.83 0.01 2.11
N VAL A 46 20.91 1.31 2.39
CA VAL A 46 19.73 2.10 2.81
C VAL A 46 18.73 2.23 1.67
N VAL A 47 19.18 2.49 0.44
CA VAL A 47 18.30 2.59 -0.73
C VAL A 47 17.67 1.23 -1.06
N THR A 48 18.45 0.14 -1.04
CA THR A 48 17.91 -1.20 -1.28
C THR A 48 16.94 -1.62 -0.18
N GLY A 49 17.26 -1.32 1.08
CA GLY A 49 16.39 -1.57 2.23
C GLY A 49 15.06 -0.80 2.13
N LEU A 50 15.12 0.48 1.74
CA LEU A 50 13.93 1.30 1.49
C LEU A 50 13.11 0.78 0.31
N ALA A 51 13.75 0.37 -0.78
CA ALA A 51 13.09 -0.19 -1.95
C ALA A 51 12.39 -1.52 -1.62
N ILE A 52 13.05 -2.41 -0.88
CA ILE A 52 12.47 -3.67 -0.40
C ILE A 52 11.29 -3.38 0.52
N TRP A 53 11.45 -2.46 1.48
CA TRP A 53 10.39 -2.08 2.40
C TRP A 53 9.14 -1.52 1.68
N TRP A 54 9.34 -0.69 0.65
CA TRP A 54 8.27 -0.18 -0.19
C TRP A 54 7.57 -1.29 -0.99
N LEU A 55 8.33 -2.26 -1.51
CA LEU A 55 7.78 -3.39 -2.27
C LEU A 55 7.03 -4.40 -1.39
N THR A 56 7.42 -4.53 -0.12
CA THR A 56 6.82 -5.47 0.84
C THR A 56 5.68 -4.87 1.66
N ARG A 57 5.31 -3.60 1.43
CA ARG A 57 4.21 -2.97 2.17
C ARG A 57 2.90 -3.67 1.78
N PRO A 58 2.12 -4.18 2.74
CA PRO A 58 0.81 -4.74 2.41
C PRO A 58 -0.03 -3.66 1.73
N PRO A 59 -0.77 -4.00 0.64
CA PRO A 59 -1.61 -3.04 -0.05
C PRO A 59 -2.63 -2.47 0.93
N ASP A 60 -2.82 -1.14 0.88
CA ASP A 60 -3.79 -0.45 1.72
C ASP A 60 -5.21 -0.92 1.34
N PRO A 61 -5.95 -1.57 2.26
CA PRO A 61 -7.30 -2.04 1.98
C PRO A 61 -8.26 -0.92 1.56
N MET A 62 -8.07 0.31 2.03
CA MET A 62 -8.90 1.45 1.63
C MET A 62 -8.75 1.83 0.15
N SER A 63 -7.67 1.38 -0.49
CA SER A 63 -7.46 1.58 -1.93
C SER A 63 -8.07 0.46 -2.78
N ASP A 64 -8.68 -0.57 -2.18
CA ASP A 64 -9.32 -1.67 -2.90
C ASP A 64 -10.69 -1.22 -3.48
N PRO A 65 -10.86 -1.16 -4.81
CA PRO A 65 -12.12 -0.74 -5.42
C PRO A 65 -13.19 -1.85 -5.43
N ARG A 66 -12.80 -3.10 -5.18
CA ARG A 66 -13.68 -4.27 -5.38
C ARG A 66 -14.94 -4.24 -4.51
N PRO A 67 -14.93 -3.83 -3.22
CA PRO A 67 -16.14 -3.76 -2.41
C PRO A 67 -17.21 -2.84 -3.04
N VAL A 68 -16.79 -1.66 -3.48
CA VAL A 68 -17.68 -0.69 -4.13
C VAL A 68 -18.24 -1.26 -5.44
N GLN A 69 -17.38 -1.90 -6.25
CA GLN A 69 -17.81 -2.55 -7.49
C GLN A 69 -18.83 -3.65 -7.25
N VAL A 70 -18.74 -4.42 -6.17
CA VAL A 70 -19.74 -5.45 -5.85
C VAL A 70 -21.11 -4.81 -5.58
N VAL A 71 -21.17 -3.71 -4.82
CA VAL A 71 -22.44 -2.99 -4.58
C VAL A 71 -23.02 -2.44 -5.88
N GLN A 72 -22.21 -1.79 -6.71
CA GLN A 72 -22.65 -1.27 -8.02
C GLN A 72 -23.22 -2.38 -8.91
N ASN A 73 -22.55 -3.52 -8.98
CA ASN A 73 -23.01 -4.65 -9.78
C ASN A 73 -24.27 -5.31 -9.22
N PHE A 74 -24.44 -5.30 -7.89
CA PHE A 74 -25.65 -5.77 -7.25
C PHE A 74 -26.85 -4.85 -7.54
N VAL A 75 -26.66 -3.53 -7.47
CA VAL A 75 -27.67 -2.55 -7.89
C VAL A 75 -28.05 -2.76 -9.35
N ALA A 76 -27.08 -2.88 -10.25
CA ALA A 76 -27.37 -3.14 -11.66
C ALA A 76 -28.17 -4.45 -11.87
N ALA A 77 -27.96 -5.47 -11.02
CA ALA A 77 -28.75 -6.68 -11.04
C ALA A 77 -30.17 -6.49 -10.49
N LEU A 78 -30.37 -5.59 -9.50
CA LEU A 78 -31.68 -5.18 -9.00
C LEU A 78 -32.49 -4.46 -10.10
N GLU A 79 -31.89 -3.49 -10.78
CA GLU A 79 -32.54 -2.75 -11.88
C GLU A 79 -32.90 -3.67 -13.06
N ALA A 80 -31.98 -4.58 -13.40
CA ALA A 80 -32.23 -5.62 -14.41
C ALA A 80 -33.23 -6.69 -13.95
N ARG A 81 -33.61 -6.70 -12.66
CA ARG A 81 -34.46 -7.71 -12.00
C ARG A 81 -33.94 -9.14 -12.19
N ASP A 82 -32.61 -9.30 -12.30
CA ASP A 82 -31.97 -10.59 -12.47
C ASP A 82 -31.65 -11.21 -11.11
N VAL A 83 -32.60 -12.00 -10.60
CA VAL A 83 -32.49 -12.70 -9.31
C VAL A 83 -31.26 -13.60 -9.23
N SER A 84 -30.89 -14.25 -10.31
CA SER A 84 -29.73 -15.14 -10.32
C SER A 84 -28.44 -14.34 -10.12
N ARG A 85 -28.34 -13.19 -10.79
CA ARG A 85 -27.19 -12.29 -10.66
C ARG A 85 -27.17 -11.58 -9.30
N MET A 86 -28.31 -11.13 -8.79
CA MET A 86 -28.41 -10.56 -7.44
C MET A 86 -27.88 -11.55 -6.38
N LEU A 87 -28.37 -12.78 -6.41
CA LEU A 87 -27.95 -13.83 -5.49
C LEU A 87 -26.45 -14.12 -5.63
N SER A 88 -25.83 -13.97 -6.80
CA SER A 88 -24.39 -14.22 -6.97
C SER A 88 -23.51 -13.32 -6.10
N TYR A 89 -23.96 -12.12 -5.75
CA TYR A 89 -23.24 -11.18 -4.90
C TYR A 89 -23.48 -11.38 -3.40
N ILE A 90 -24.48 -12.18 -3.02
CA ILE A 90 -24.81 -12.45 -1.60
C ILE A 90 -23.93 -13.58 -1.06
N GLU A 91 -23.48 -13.42 0.18
CA GLU A 91 -22.68 -14.39 0.94
C GLU A 91 -23.30 -15.79 0.82
N PRO A 92 -22.52 -16.82 0.41
CA PRO A 92 -23.03 -18.17 0.14
C PRO A 92 -23.30 -18.96 1.43
N THR A 93 -24.21 -18.47 2.26
CA THR A 93 -24.68 -19.12 3.49
C THR A 93 -25.95 -19.93 3.25
N ASP A 94 -26.39 -20.73 4.23
CA ASP A 94 -27.69 -21.42 4.14
C ASP A 94 -28.87 -20.43 4.12
N ILE A 95 -28.71 -19.23 4.69
CA ILE A 95 -29.71 -18.16 4.65
C ILE A 95 -30.00 -17.76 3.20
N LYS A 96 -28.96 -17.67 2.36
CA LYS A 96 -29.11 -17.38 0.93
C LYS A 96 -30.08 -18.36 0.25
N ARG A 97 -30.00 -19.65 0.58
CA ARG A 97 -30.90 -20.68 0.03
C ARG A 97 -32.34 -20.48 0.49
N GLN A 98 -32.53 -20.03 1.72
CA GLN A 98 -33.86 -19.79 2.31
C GLN A 98 -34.53 -18.55 1.72
N ILE A 99 -33.79 -17.45 1.50
CA ILE A 99 -34.34 -16.20 0.95
C ILE A 99 -34.52 -16.23 -0.57
N SER A 100 -33.87 -17.15 -1.27
CA SER A 100 -33.87 -17.20 -2.74
C SER A 100 -35.28 -17.30 -3.36
N PRO A 101 -36.19 -18.17 -2.87
CA PRO A 101 -37.56 -18.26 -3.38
C PRO A 101 -38.37 -16.98 -3.09
N GLU A 102 -38.24 -16.44 -1.88
CA GLU A 102 -38.95 -15.23 -1.47
C GLU A 102 -38.52 -14.02 -2.31
N LEU A 103 -37.21 -13.82 -2.48
CA LEU A 103 -36.67 -12.76 -3.33
C LEU A 103 -37.20 -12.86 -4.76
N ARG A 104 -37.28 -14.07 -5.31
CA ARG A 104 -37.86 -14.28 -6.65
C ARG A 104 -39.32 -13.86 -6.69
N SER A 105 -40.13 -14.27 -5.72
CA SER A 105 -41.54 -13.88 -5.65
C SER A 105 -41.71 -12.36 -5.51
N TYR A 106 -40.88 -11.69 -4.73
CA TYR A 106 -40.95 -10.23 -4.60
C TYR A 106 -40.61 -9.51 -5.91
N MET A 107 -39.59 -9.98 -6.63
CA MET A 107 -39.22 -9.38 -7.92
C MET A 107 -40.30 -9.54 -9.00
N GLU A 108 -41.16 -10.56 -8.92
CA GLU A 108 -42.28 -10.71 -9.86
C GLU A 108 -43.29 -9.56 -9.77
N TYR A 109 -43.44 -8.95 -8.59
CA TYR A 109 -44.31 -7.79 -8.41
C TYR A 109 -43.66 -6.48 -8.86
N ILE A 110 -42.34 -6.44 -9.03
CA ILE A 110 -41.61 -5.24 -9.42
C ILE A 110 -41.58 -5.14 -10.95
N THR A 111 -42.41 -4.24 -11.49
CA THR A 111 -42.50 -4.00 -12.93
C THR A 111 -41.41 -3.04 -13.44
N ASP A 112 -40.96 -2.13 -12.58
CA ASP A 112 -39.90 -1.18 -12.86
C ASP A 112 -39.16 -0.82 -11.57
N LEU A 113 -37.84 -0.72 -11.63
CA LEU A 113 -36.98 -0.33 -10.51
C LEU A 113 -35.75 0.37 -11.08
N GLN A 114 -35.52 1.60 -10.63
CA GLN A 114 -34.40 2.41 -11.07
C GLN A 114 -33.82 3.18 -9.88
N PHE A 115 -32.50 3.26 -9.84
CA PHE A 115 -31.78 4.04 -8.85
C PHE A 115 -31.17 5.27 -9.54
N ASP A 116 -31.55 6.44 -9.08
CA ASP A 116 -31.14 7.74 -9.60
C ASP A 116 -30.22 8.46 -8.60
N ASP A 117 -29.34 9.33 -9.11
CA ASP A 117 -28.43 10.17 -8.32
C ASP A 117 -27.58 9.40 -7.30
N GLU A 118 -27.13 8.22 -7.69
CA GLU A 118 -26.43 7.30 -6.81
C GLU A 118 -25.03 7.79 -6.43
N THR A 119 -24.71 7.71 -5.15
CA THR A 119 -23.36 7.95 -4.63
C THR A 119 -22.90 6.75 -3.82
N TYR A 120 -21.74 6.21 -4.20
CA TYR A 120 -21.11 5.06 -3.56
C TYR A 120 -19.89 5.53 -2.78
N THR A 121 -19.86 5.29 -1.48
CA THR A 121 -18.75 5.70 -0.60
C THR A 121 -18.22 4.50 0.17
N LEU A 122 -16.93 4.18 0.03
CA LEU A 122 -16.25 3.23 0.91
C LEU A 122 -16.01 3.91 2.27
N LEU A 123 -16.68 3.42 3.31
CA LEU A 123 -16.58 3.97 4.67
C LEU A 123 -15.34 3.43 5.39
N ASP A 124 -15.17 2.11 5.33
CA ASP A 124 -14.01 1.42 5.88
C ASP A 124 -13.73 0.12 5.12
N ASN A 125 -12.48 -0.33 5.22
CA ASN A 125 -12.04 -1.63 4.75
C ASN A 125 -10.84 -2.08 5.59
N ASN A 126 -10.93 -3.26 6.21
CA ASN A 126 -9.84 -3.83 6.99
C ASN A 126 -9.12 -4.99 6.28
N GLY A 127 -9.45 -5.25 5.01
CA GLY A 127 -8.90 -6.30 4.17
C GLY A 127 -9.69 -7.61 4.19
N SER A 128 -10.64 -7.77 5.11
CA SER A 128 -11.56 -8.93 5.16
C SER A 128 -13.03 -8.53 5.27
N ILE A 129 -13.31 -7.35 5.81
CA ILE A 129 -14.63 -6.73 5.91
C ILE A 129 -14.52 -5.30 5.38
N ALA A 130 -15.54 -4.87 4.64
CA ALA A 130 -15.66 -3.52 4.14
C ALA A 130 -17.10 -3.02 4.29
N HIS A 131 -17.26 -1.71 4.51
CA HIS A 131 -18.56 -1.07 4.55
C HIS A 131 -18.68 -0.05 3.43
N VAL A 132 -19.74 -0.18 2.62
CA VAL A 132 -20.01 0.72 1.50
C VAL A 132 -21.36 1.39 1.72
N ARG A 133 -21.37 2.71 1.81
CA ARG A 133 -22.58 3.51 1.84
C ARG A 133 -23.05 3.77 0.41
N LEU A 134 -24.31 3.53 0.17
CA LEU A 134 -25.03 3.90 -1.04
C LEU A 134 -26.15 4.86 -0.65
N THR A 135 -26.16 6.02 -1.30
CA THR A 135 -27.23 7.02 -1.17
C THR A 135 -27.76 7.37 -2.54
N GLY A 136 -29.03 7.74 -2.62
CA GLY A 136 -29.64 8.24 -3.85
C GLY A 136 -31.15 8.27 -3.73
N THR A 137 -31.81 8.13 -4.88
CA THR A 137 -33.26 8.06 -4.96
C THR A 137 -33.66 6.80 -5.71
N VAL A 138 -34.61 6.04 -5.15
CA VAL A 138 -35.17 4.87 -5.82
C VAL A 138 -36.54 5.20 -6.39
N ARG A 139 -36.71 4.95 -7.70
CA ARG A 139 -37.99 4.96 -8.38
C ARG A 139 -38.45 3.52 -8.57
N TYR A 140 -39.69 3.25 -8.22
CA TYR A 140 -40.24 1.90 -8.32
C TYR A 140 -41.67 1.92 -8.85
N THR A 141 -42.01 0.86 -9.58
CA THR A 141 -43.39 0.52 -9.95
C THR A 141 -43.66 -0.93 -9.59
N VAL A 142 -44.65 -1.16 -8.75
CA VAL A 142 -45.08 -2.48 -8.29
C VAL A 142 -46.52 -2.77 -8.69
N ASP A 143 -46.82 -4.02 -9.04
CA ASP A 143 -48.16 -4.47 -9.41
C ASP A 143 -48.58 -5.68 -8.58
N TYR A 144 -49.49 -5.46 -7.62
CA TYR A 144 -50.11 -6.52 -6.80
C TYR A 144 -51.56 -6.83 -7.25
N GLY A 145 -51.87 -6.63 -8.53
CA GLY A 145 -53.24 -6.54 -9.05
C GLY A 145 -53.79 -5.10 -9.04
N THR A 146 -52.98 -4.16 -8.57
CA THR A 146 -53.17 -2.71 -8.71
C THR A 146 -51.77 -2.11 -8.78
N VAL A 147 -51.57 -1.21 -9.74
CA VAL A 147 -50.27 -0.58 -10.00
C VAL A 147 -50.03 0.54 -9.00
N TYR A 148 -48.92 0.46 -8.27
CA TYR A 148 -48.42 1.51 -7.40
C TYR A 148 -47.04 1.95 -7.90
N SER A 149 -46.83 3.26 -7.98
CA SER A 149 -45.52 3.83 -8.29
C SER A 149 -45.13 4.87 -7.25
N GLY A 150 -43.83 5.08 -7.12
CA GLY A 150 -43.31 6.08 -6.19
C GLY A 150 -41.84 6.32 -6.38
N GLU A 151 -41.39 7.37 -5.72
CA GLU A 151 -40.00 7.78 -5.66
C GLU A 151 -39.67 8.04 -4.19
N ARG A 152 -38.55 7.50 -3.71
CA ARG A 152 -38.12 7.67 -2.32
C ARG A 152 -36.61 7.85 -2.23
N PRO A 153 -36.13 8.80 -1.40
CA PRO A 153 -34.72 8.84 -1.08
C PRO A 153 -34.35 7.59 -0.27
N PHE A 154 -33.13 7.14 -0.42
CA PHE A 154 -32.59 6.04 0.36
C PHE A 154 -31.15 6.30 0.76
N ASP A 155 -30.79 5.70 1.88
CA ASP A 155 -29.45 5.71 2.45
C ASP A 155 -29.23 4.34 3.07
N THR A 156 -28.20 3.63 2.64
CA THR A 156 -27.99 2.23 3.03
C THR A 156 -26.50 1.97 3.13
N VAL A 157 -26.10 1.28 4.19
CA VAL A 157 -24.73 0.79 4.36
C VAL A 157 -24.72 -0.72 4.16
N PHE A 158 -23.96 -1.18 3.19
CA PHE A 158 -23.70 -2.59 2.94
C PHE A 158 -22.45 -3.03 3.69
N GLU A 159 -22.55 -4.13 4.44
CA GLU A 159 -21.39 -4.86 4.94
C GLU A 159 -21.00 -5.92 3.92
N LEU A 160 -19.74 -5.93 3.54
CA LEU A 160 -19.15 -6.91 2.64
C LEU A 160 -18.09 -7.73 3.37
N VAL A 161 -17.99 -9.00 3.00
CA VAL A 161 -16.96 -9.92 3.48
C VAL A 161 -16.15 -10.47 2.30
N LEU A 162 -14.83 -10.57 2.48
CA LEU A 162 -13.93 -11.26 1.57
C LEU A 162 -13.89 -12.77 1.92
N LEU A 163 -14.39 -13.60 1.02
CA LEU A 163 -14.35 -15.06 1.13
C LEU A 163 -13.66 -15.63 -0.11
N GLU A 164 -12.63 -16.46 0.10
CA GLU A 164 -11.91 -17.14 -1.00
C GLU A 164 -11.42 -16.20 -2.12
N GLY A 165 -11.12 -14.94 -1.78
CA GLY A 165 -10.63 -13.93 -2.73
C GLY A 165 -11.73 -13.12 -3.46
N ALA A 166 -13.01 -13.38 -3.17
CA ALA A 166 -14.16 -12.64 -3.71
C ALA A 166 -14.94 -11.92 -2.59
N TRP A 167 -15.43 -10.72 -2.89
CA TRP A 167 -16.24 -9.93 -1.97
C TRP A 167 -17.72 -10.28 -2.12
N TYR A 168 -18.41 -10.43 -1.00
CA TYR A 168 -19.84 -10.75 -0.94
C TYR A 168 -20.59 -9.83 0.01
N LEU A 169 -21.83 -9.50 -0.33
CA LEU A 169 -22.78 -8.82 0.55
C LEU A 169 -23.19 -9.76 1.67
N ARG A 170 -22.92 -9.36 2.91
CA ARG A 170 -23.31 -10.09 4.12
C ARG A 170 -24.57 -9.52 4.75
N SER A 171 -24.59 -8.20 4.92
CA SER A 171 -25.70 -7.51 5.57
C SER A 171 -25.93 -6.15 4.95
N LEU A 172 -27.12 -5.61 5.16
CA LEU A 172 -27.48 -4.24 4.82
C LEU A 172 -28.06 -3.58 6.07
N GLN A 173 -27.69 -2.32 6.28
CA GLN A 173 -28.12 -1.53 7.41
C GLN A 173 -28.70 -0.22 6.88
N LEU A 174 -29.91 0.12 7.32
CA LEU A 174 -30.39 1.48 7.18
C LEU A 174 -29.68 2.30 8.26
N PRO A 175 -29.08 3.45 7.93
CA PRO A 175 -28.49 4.31 8.95
C PRO A 175 -29.57 4.65 9.97
N ALA A 176 -29.20 4.62 11.24
CA ALA A 176 -30.14 4.89 12.33
C ALA A 176 -30.85 6.21 12.02
N THR A 177 -32.17 6.15 11.83
CA THR A 177 -32.97 7.35 11.72
C THR A 177 -32.83 8.04 13.06
N GLU A 178 -32.09 9.14 13.13
CA GLU A 178 -32.18 10.04 14.29
C GLU A 178 -33.65 10.41 14.40
N GLN A 179 -34.31 9.93 15.45
CA GLN A 179 -35.71 10.25 15.74
C GLN A 179 -35.78 11.77 15.89
N GLN A 180 -36.36 12.44 14.89
CA GLN A 180 -36.80 13.83 14.99
C GLN A 180 -38.19 13.87 15.60
#